data_AF-A0A7K3LSS7-F1
#
_entry.id   AF-A0A7K3LSS7-F1
#
_cell.length_a   1.000
_cell.length_b   1.000
_cell.length_c   1.000
_cell.angle_alpha   90.00
_cell.angle_beta   90.00
_cell.angle_gamma   90.00
#
_symmetry.space_group_name_H-M   'P 1'
#
loop_
_entity.id
_entity.type
_entity.pdbx_description
1 polymer ?
#
loop_
_entity_poly.entity_id
_entity_poly.type
_entity_poly.pdbx_seq_one_letter_code
_entity_poly.pdbx_strand_id
1 'polypeptide(L)'
;MPKINVYLPDDLALEIKQASLPVSALCQRALRAALDEVNAAPTDRTADEIPLSPHVASTLSLSYTAATRRGSDAVASEDLLQGLLDEEESLVLKGIEHLGFSRELIQEQLDKIVVAGTPLGSDTTALGPSALDVLAIARADAEAMRTGIVNGGNLLWALMTTEQGDSREVLAAVGLDAAVDHRVLGLIEIGYSYGRHTRQNPATVSRELARISARLDDIEKKLESPERESRSEQ
;
A
#
# COMPACT_ATOMS: atom_id res chain seq x y z
N MET A 1 -0.25 40.76 2.23
CA MET A 1 -0.49 39.34 2.54
C MET A 1 -1.63 39.24 3.55
N PRO A 2 -2.62 38.36 3.33
CA PRO A 2 -3.68 38.13 4.30
C PRO A 2 -3.10 37.58 5.60
N LYS A 3 -3.66 37.98 6.75
CA LYS A 3 -3.23 37.54 8.09
C LYS A 3 -4.33 36.65 8.67
N ILE A 4 -3.91 35.53 9.27
CA ILE A 4 -4.79 34.59 9.98
C ILE A 4 -4.32 34.54 11.43
N ASN A 5 -5.25 34.61 12.37
CA ASN A 5 -4.99 34.45 13.79
C ASN A 5 -5.30 33.01 14.20
N VAL A 6 -4.38 32.37 14.92
CA VAL A 6 -4.53 31.01 15.43
C VAL A 6 -4.58 31.08 16.95
N TYR A 7 -5.64 30.52 17.54
CA TYR A 7 -5.83 30.45 18.98
C TYR A 7 -5.40 29.08 19.49
N LEU A 8 -4.64 29.07 20.58
CA LEU A 8 -4.07 27.87 21.19
C LEU A 8 -4.42 27.86 22.69
N PRO A 9 -4.59 26.68 23.30
CA PRO A 9 -4.59 26.54 24.76
C PRO A 9 -3.31 27.11 25.39
N ASP A 10 -3.41 27.65 26.60
CA ASP A 10 -2.32 28.38 27.28
C ASP A 10 -1.08 27.50 27.56
N ASP A 11 -1.31 26.24 27.93
CA ASP A 11 -0.29 25.22 28.13
C ASP A 11 0.50 24.95 26.85
N LEU A 12 -0.21 24.73 25.74
CA LEU A 12 0.40 24.49 24.44
C LEU A 12 1.18 25.72 23.92
N ALA A 13 0.65 26.92 24.13
CA ALA A 13 1.33 28.16 23.75
C ALA A 13 2.66 28.34 24.50
N LEU A 14 2.71 27.96 25.78
CA LEU A 14 3.92 28.00 26.59
C LEU A 14 4.97 27.01 26.07
N GLU A 15 4.57 25.77 25.77
CA GLU A 15 5.45 24.73 25.23
C GLU A 15 6.04 25.13 23.88
N ILE A 16 5.22 25.66 22.97
CA ILE A 16 5.66 26.15 21.66
C ILE A 16 6.70 27.26 21.79
N LYS A 17 6.47 28.18 22.74
CA LYS A 17 7.40 29.29 23.02
C LYS A 17 8.73 28.78 23.58
N GLN A 18 8.70 27.84 24.50
CA GLN A 18 9.90 27.23 25.07
C GLN A 18 10.71 26.47 24.02
N ALA A 19 10.03 25.74 23.14
CA ALA A 19 10.65 24.98 22.05
C ALA A 19 11.10 25.87 20.86
N SER A 20 10.86 27.19 20.90
CA SER A 20 11.22 28.14 19.84
C SER A 20 10.74 27.71 18.44
N LEU A 21 9.54 27.14 18.36
CA LEU A 21 9.03 26.59 17.11
C LEU A 21 8.63 27.70 16.12
N PRO A 22 8.96 27.57 14.82
CA PRO A 22 8.61 28.56 13.81
C PRO A 22 7.14 28.38 13.38
N VAL A 23 6.21 28.82 14.23
CA VAL A 23 4.75 28.62 14.09
C VAL A 23 4.24 29.03 12.70
N SER A 24 4.65 30.20 12.21
CA SER A 24 4.22 30.70 10.91
C SER A 24 4.61 29.76 9.76
N ALA A 25 5.84 29.25 9.76
CA ALA A 25 6.31 28.33 8.73
C ALA A 25 5.61 26.97 8.84
N LEU A 26 5.36 26.50 10.07
CA LEU A 26 4.66 25.24 10.31
C LEU A 26 3.21 25.31 9.82
N CYS A 27 2.48 26.39 10.14
CA CYS A 27 1.12 26.62 9.66
C CYS A 27 1.07 26.81 8.15
N GLN A 28 2.01 27.57 7.55
CA GLN A 28 2.06 27.73 6.09
C GLN A 28 2.29 26.39 5.38
N ARG A 29 3.17 25.55 5.92
CA ARG A 29 3.39 24.19 5.39
C ARG A 29 2.16 23.30 5.55
N ALA A 30 1.54 23.31 6.72
CA ALA A 30 0.34 22.51 7.00
C ALA A 30 -0.85 22.95 6.14
N LEU A 31 -1.08 24.26 6.01
CA LEU A 31 -2.14 24.80 5.16
C LEU A 31 -1.86 24.55 3.69
N ARG A 32 -0.61 24.62 3.23
CA ARG A 32 -0.25 24.24 1.86
C ARG A 32 -0.46 22.76 1.61
N ALA A 33 -0.05 21.88 2.53
CA ALA A 33 -0.32 20.44 2.41
C ALA A 33 -1.83 20.14 2.39
N ALA A 34 -2.62 20.74 3.28
CA ALA A 34 -4.08 20.59 3.28
C ALA A 34 -4.73 21.18 2.02
N LEU A 35 -4.22 22.30 1.51
CA LEU A 35 -4.66 22.86 0.24
C LEU A 35 -4.23 22.01 -0.94
N ASP A 36 -3.07 21.36 -0.91
CA ASP A 36 -2.62 20.44 -1.94
C ASP A 36 -3.47 19.17 -1.92
N GLU A 37 -3.90 18.69 -0.75
CA GLU A 37 -4.91 17.62 -0.61
C GLU A 37 -6.29 18.03 -1.16
N VAL A 38 -6.72 19.27 -0.92
CA VAL A 38 -8.02 19.81 -1.40
C VAL A 38 -7.99 20.16 -2.89
N ASN A 39 -6.86 20.70 -3.37
CA ASN A 39 -6.67 21.18 -4.75
C ASN A 39 -6.05 20.14 -5.67
N ALA A 40 -5.55 19.01 -5.15
CA ALA A 40 -5.42 17.78 -5.93
C ALA A 40 -6.82 17.46 -6.45
N ALA A 41 -7.09 17.92 -7.66
CA ALA A 41 -8.44 18.14 -8.15
C ALA A 41 -9.33 16.91 -7.95
N PRO A 42 -10.56 17.08 -7.45
CA PRO A 42 -11.63 16.22 -7.88
C PRO A 42 -11.96 16.59 -9.33
N THR A 43 -11.36 15.90 -10.29
CA THR A 43 -11.89 15.83 -11.64
C THR A 43 -13.28 15.24 -11.54
N ASP A 44 -14.32 16.08 -11.60
CA ASP A 44 -15.74 15.73 -11.84
C ASP A 44 -16.07 14.25 -11.60
N ARG A 45 -15.99 13.81 -10.33
CA ARG A 45 -16.00 12.39 -9.99
C ARG A 45 -17.44 11.95 -9.92
N THR A 46 -17.89 11.22 -10.93
CA THR A 46 -18.90 10.19 -10.70
C THR A 46 -18.40 9.32 -9.55
N ALA A 47 -19.30 8.78 -8.73
CA ALA A 47 -18.96 7.92 -7.59
C ALA A 47 -18.22 6.60 -8.01
N ASP A 48 -17.70 6.52 -9.24
CA ASP A 48 -17.14 5.33 -9.88
C ASP A 48 -15.60 5.31 -10.00
N GLU A 49 -14.88 6.43 -9.90
CA GLU A 49 -13.41 6.42 -9.99
C GLU A 49 -12.75 6.61 -8.61
N ILE A 50 -12.31 5.49 -8.00
CA ILE A 50 -11.39 5.55 -6.87
C ILE A 50 -9.99 5.86 -7.39
N PRO A 51 -9.29 6.84 -6.80
CA PRO A 51 -7.94 7.19 -7.20
C PRO A 51 -6.97 6.02 -7.02
N LEU A 52 -6.14 5.79 -8.04
CA LEU A 52 -5.05 4.82 -8.01
C LEU A 52 -3.78 5.51 -7.48
N SER A 53 -2.98 4.78 -6.71
CA SER A 53 -1.62 5.22 -6.41
C SER A 53 -0.79 5.30 -7.71
N PRO A 54 0.27 6.14 -7.76
CA PRO A 54 1.09 6.27 -8.98
C PRO A 54 1.64 4.94 -9.51
N HIS A 55 2.07 4.03 -8.63
CA HIS A 55 2.58 2.71 -9.03
C HIS A 55 1.48 1.79 -9.55
N VAL A 56 0.25 1.87 -9.00
CA VAL A 56 -0.89 1.10 -9.53
C VAL A 56 -1.35 1.66 -10.89
N ALA A 57 -1.33 2.98 -11.07
CA ALA A 57 -1.59 3.59 -12.37
C ALA A 57 -0.54 3.18 -13.42
N SER A 58 0.75 3.14 -13.02
CA SER A 58 1.85 2.62 -13.85
C SER A 58 1.64 1.15 -14.22
N THR A 59 1.34 0.31 -13.23
CA THR A 59 0.99 -1.12 -13.41
C THR A 59 -0.16 -1.29 -14.41
N LEU A 60 -1.23 -0.51 -14.27
CA LEU A 60 -2.37 -0.55 -15.19
C LEU A 60 -1.94 -0.16 -16.61
N SER A 61 -1.11 0.88 -16.78
CA SER A 61 -0.59 1.26 -18.09
C SER A 61 0.28 0.16 -18.71
N LEU A 62 1.14 -0.49 -17.93
CA LEU A 62 1.98 -1.61 -18.36
C LEU A 62 1.14 -2.83 -18.77
N SER A 63 0.00 -3.05 -18.13
CA SER A 63 -0.89 -4.18 -18.46
C SER A 63 -1.45 -4.13 -19.89
N TYR A 64 -1.68 -2.95 -20.46
CA TYR A 64 -2.09 -2.82 -21.88
C TYR A 64 -0.98 -3.31 -22.83
N THR A 65 0.28 -3.01 -22.48
CA THR A 65 1.44 -3.50 -23.23
C THR A 65 1.59 -5.01 -23.06
N ALA A 66 1.36 -5.54 -21.85
CA ALA A 66 1.37 -6.97 -21.58
C ALA A 66 0.31 -7.74 -22.39
N ALA A 67 -0.93 -7.25 -22.42
CA ALA A 67 -2.01 -7.84 -23.22
C ALA A 67 -1.66 -7.89 -24.71
N THR A 68 -1.14 -6.78 -25.23
CA THR A 68 -0.71 -6.67 -26.63
C THR A 68 0.43 -7.66 -26.93
N ARG A 69 1.40 -7.78 -26.02
CA ARG A 69 2.53 -8.74 -26.11
C ARG A 69 2.06 -10.19 -26.04
N ARG A 70 1.04 -10.48 -25.24
CA ARG A 70 0.38 -11.78 -25.14
C ARG A 70 -0.49 -12.08 -26.36
N GLY A 71 -0.77 -11.11 -27.22
CA GLY A 71 -1.58 -11.28 -28.42
C GLY A 71 -3.09 -11.13 -28.19
N SER A 72 -3.48 -10.37 -27.17
CA SER A 72 -4.87 -10.07 -26.79
C SER A 72 -5.20 -8.59 -26.98
N ASP A 73 -6.40 -8.30 -27.45
CA ASP A 73 -7.00 -6.95 -27.51
C ASP A 73 -7.80 -6.62 -26.24
N ALA A 74 -7.86 -7.54 -25.28
CA ALA A 74 -8.46 -7.35 -23.97
C ALA A 74 -7.43 -7.62 -22.86
N VAL A 75 -7.21 -6.62 -22.00
CA VAL A 75 -6.45 -6.77 -20.76
C VAL A 75 -7.19 -7.72 -19.83
N ALA A 76 -6.51 -8.75 -19.37
CA ALA A 76 -7.02 -9.72 -18.42
C ALA A 76 -6.25 -9.65 -17.09
N SER A 77 -6.68 -10.44 -16.11
CA SER A 77 -6.05 -10.51 -14.78
C SER A 77 -4.54 -10.81 -14.84
N GLU A 78 -4.13 -11.67 -15.76
CA GLU A 78 -2.74 -12.07 -15.98
C GLU A 78 -1.89 -10.94 -16.57
N ASP A 79 -2.49 -10.03 -17.33
CA ASP A 79 -1.80 -8.85 -17.84
C ASP A 79 -1.66 -7.78 -16.76
N LEU A 80 -2.62 -7.68 -15.84
CA LEU A 80 -2.47 -6.85 -14.63
C LEU A 80 -1.36 -7.39 -13.74
N LEU A 81 -1.30 -8.72 -13.56
CA LEU A 81 -0.20 -9.36 -12.85
C LEU A 81 1.14 -9.12 -13.57
N GLN A 82 1.20 -9.30 -14.89
CA GLN A 82 2.40 -8.97 -15.67
C GLN A 82 2.76 -7.49 -15.56
N GLY A 83 1.79 -6.59 -15.58
CA GLY A 83 2.02 -5.15 -15.41
C GLY A 83 2.58 -4.82 -14.03
N LEU A 84 2.11 -5.52 -12.98
CA LEU A 84 2.68 -5.43 -11.63
C LEU A 84 4.12 -5.98 -11.64
N LEU A 85 4.35 -7.05 -12.42
CA LEU A 85 5.67 -7.62 -12.60
C LEU A 85 6.66 -6.71 -13.37
N ASP A 86 6.13 -5.91 -14.29
CA ASP A 86 6.91 -4.97 -15.09
C ASP A 86 7.14 -3.63 -14.33
N GLU A 87 6.40 -3.38 -13.25
CA GLU A 87 6.55 -2.17 -12.42
C GLU A 87 7.78 -2.31 -11.48
N GLU A 88 8.91 -1.74 -11.87
CA GLU A 88 10.21 -1.92 -11.21
C GLU A 88 10.26 -1.43 -9.75
N GLU A 89 9.43 -0.46 -9.38
CA GLU A 89 9.47 0.18 -8.07
C GLU A 89 8.46 -0.39 -7.06
N SER A 90 7.73 -1.45 -7.45
CA SER A 90 6.59 -1.97 -6.71
C SER A 90 6.95 -2.40 -5.29
N LEU A 91 6.45 -1.62 -4.33
CA LEU A 91 6.73 -1.84 -2.91
C LEU A 91 6.12 -3.14 -2.40
N VAL A 92 4.96 -3.53 -2.93
CA VAL A 92 4.31 -4.78 -2.51
C VAL A 92 5.13 -5.99 -2.93
N LEU A 93 5.73 -5.96 -4.13
CA LEU A 93 6.55 -7.05 -4.66
C LEU A 93 7.88 -7.17 -3.91
N LYS A 94 8.54 -6.03 -3.66
CA LYS A 94 9.73 -5.98 -2.79
C LYS A 94 9.42 -6.46 -1.37
N GLY A 95 8.21 -6.22 -0.88
CA GLY A 95 7.75 -6.70 0.42
C GLY A 95 7.60 -8.22 0.48
N ILE A 96 6.91 -8.84 -0.49
CA ILE A 96 6.72 -10.29 -0.53
C ILE A 96 7.99 -11.05 -0.93
N GLU A 97 8.94 -10.39 -1.61
CA GLU A 97 10.29 -10.93 -1.85
C GLU A 97 11.01 -11.29 -0.55
N HIS A 98 10.85 -10.46 0.50
CA HIS A 98 11.40 -10.77 1.83
C HIS A 98 10.72 -11.97 2.52
N LEU A 99 9.55 -12.40 2.02
CA LEU A 99 8.86 -13.61 2.45
C LEU A 99 9.23 -14.84 1.60
N GLY A 100 10.13 -14.68 0.62
CA GLY A 100 10.59 -15.74 -0.27
C GLY A 100 9.86 -15.82 -1.61
N PHE A 101 8.96 -14.87 -1.91
CA PHE A 101 8.21 -14.83 -3.17
C PHE A 101 8.83 -13.82 -4.13
N SER A 102 9.84 -14.25 -4.89
CA SER A 102 10.53 -13.35 -5.81
C SER A 102 9.74 -13.05 -7.08
N ARG A 103 10.00 -11.89 -7.69
CA ARG A 103 9.46 -11.51 -8.99
C ARG A 103 9.70 -12.61 -10.04
N GLU A 104 10.88 -13.21 -10.05
CA GLU A 104 11.26 -14.28 -10.99
C GLU A 104 10.45 -15.54 -10.78
N LEU A 105 10.18 -15.92 -9.51
CA LEU A 105 9.35 -17.08 -9.20
C LEU A 105 7.92 -16.90 -9.71
N ILE A 106 7.36 -15.70 -9.52
CA ILE A 106 6.01 -15.38 -10.00
C ILE A 106 5.99 -15.34 -11.55
N GLN A 107 6.99 -14.73 -12.17
CA GLN A 107 7.12 -14.70 -13.64
C GLN A 107 7.22 -16.11 -14.22
N GLU A 108 8.03 -17.00 -13.62
CA GLU A 108 8.18 -18.38 -14.07
C GLU A 108 6.85 -19.15 -14.02
N GLN A 109 6.03 -18.92 -12.99
CA GLN A 109 4.70 -19.54 -12.91
C GLN A 109 3.71 -18.91 -13.88
N LEU A 110 3.77 -17.60 -14.08
CA LEU A 110 2.95 -16.89 -15.06
C LEU A 110 3.18 -17.45 -16.48
N ASP A 111 4.45 -17.60 -16.88
CA ASP A 111 4.84 -18.13 -18.20
C ASP A 111 4.42 -19.60 -18.41
N LYS A 112 4.23 -20.37 -17.34
CA LYS A 112 3.77 -21.77 -17.42
C LYS A 112 2.27 -21.89 -17.63
N ILE A 113 1.50 -21.02 -16.99
CA ILE A 113 0.02 -21.08 -16.99
C ILE A 113 -0.55 -20.32 -18.18
N VAL A 114 0.01 -19.14 -18.47
CA VAL A 114 -0.53 -18.23 -19.47
C VAL A 114 0.12 -18.46 -20.82
N VAL A 115 -0.68 -18.92 -21.78
CA VAL A 115 -0.20 -19.17 -23.14
C VAL A 115 -0.14 -17.87 -23.94
N ALA A 116 1.04 -17.52 -24.43
CA ALA A 116 1.22 -16.39 -25.33
C ALA A 116 0.73 -16.70 -26.76
N GLY A 117 -0.02 -15.77 -27.34
CA GLY A 117 -0.42 -15.74 -28.74
C GLY A 117 0.56 -14.95 -29.63
N THR A 118 0.13 -14.62 -30.84
CA THR A 118 0.90 -13.71 -31.72
C THR A 118 0.68 -12.27 -31.27
N PRO A 119 1.74 -11.49 -30.97
CA PRO A 119 1.58 -10.11 -30.52
C PRO A 119 0.74 -9.27 -31.48
N LEU A 120 -0.17 -8.47 -30.93
CA LEU A 120 -1.02 -7.55 -31.70
C LEU A 120 -0.36 -6.18 -31.87
N GLY A 121 -0.93 -5.34 -32.73
CA GLY A 121 -0.63 -3.90 -32.77
C GLY A 121 -1.36 -3.14 -31.67
N SER A 122 -0.82 -2.00 -31.23
CA SER A 122 -1.24 -1.29 -30.00
C SER A 122 -2.60 -0.59 -30.02
N ASP A 123 -3.33 -0.62 -31.13
CA ASP A 123 -4.27 0.48 -31.42
C ASP A 123 -5.68 0.29 -30.83
N THR A 124 -6.00 -0.83 -30.16
CA THR A 124 -7.38 -1.12 -29.73
C THR A 124 -7.55 -1.83 -28.38
N THR A 125 -6.48 -2.02 -27.60
CA THR A 125 -6.56 -2.82 -26.37
C THR A 125 -7.44 -2.16 -25.30
N ALA A 126 -8.44 -2.87 -24.80
CA ALA A 126 -9.38 -2.41 -23.78
C ALA A 126 -9.32 -3.28 -22.51
N LEU A 127 -9.92 -2.83 -21.40
CA LEU A 127 -10.06 -3.68 -20.21
C LEU A 127 -11.08 -4.79 -20.46
N GLY A 128 -10.65 -6.04 -20.26
CA GLY A 128 -11.51 -7.21 -20.29
C GLY A 128 -12.22 -7.47 -18.95
N PRO A 129 -13.17 -8.43 -18.92
CA PRO A 129 -13.97 -8.71 -17.73
C PRO A 129 -13.16 -9.07 -16.48
N SER A 130 -12.14 -9.92 -16.61
CA SER A 130 -11.31 -10.33 -15.47
C SER A 130 -10.45 -9.20 -14.91
N ALA A 131 -9.94 -8.30 -15.77
CA ALA A 131 -9.23 -7.11 -15.32
C ALA A 131 -10.17 -6.13 -14.58
N LEU A 132 -11.39 -5.94 -15.09
CA LEU A 132 -12.40 -5.09 -14.43
C LEU A 132 -12.81 -5.65 -13.06
N ASP A 133 -12.94 -6.98 -12.94
CA ASP A 133 -13.23 -7.65 -11.67
C ASP A 133 -12.12 -7.41 -10.63
N VAL A 134 -10.86 -7.61 -11.01
CA VAL A 134 -9.70 -7.31 -10.15
C VAL A 134 -9.71 -5.85 -9.69
N LEU A 135 -9.92 -4.90 -10.61
CA LEU A 135 -9.97 -3.49 -10.25
C LEU A 135 -11.15 -3.17 -9.31
N ALA A 136 -12.31 -3.79 -9.51
CA ALA A 136 -13.47 -3.64 -8.63
C ALA A 136 -13.22 -4.21 -7.21
N ILE A 137 -12.53 -5.35 -7.10
CA ILE A 137 -12.16 -5.95 -5.81
C ILE A 137 -11.13 -5.04 -5.11
N ALA A 138 -10.08 -4.61 -5.81
CA ALA A 138 -9.05 -3.73 -5.25
C ALA A 138 -9.65 -2.40 -4.75
N ARG A 139 -10.64 -1.90 -5.49
CA ARG A 139 -11.44 -0.72 -5.13
C ARG A 139 -12.20 -0.92 -3.83
N ALA A 140 -13.00 -1.98 -3.74
CA ALA A 140 -13.78 -2.30 -2.54
C ALA A 140 -12.87 -2.55 -1.32
N ASP A 141 -11.70 -3.13 -1.54
CA ASP A 141 -10.71 -3.38 -0.49
C ASP A 141 -10.11 -2.07 0.08
N ALA A 142 -9.73 -1.14 -0.80
CA ALA A 142 -9.24 0.18 -0.39
C ALA A 142 -10.28 0.99 0.40
N GLU A 143 -11.56 0.89 0.02
CA GLU A 143 -12.67 1.49 0.76
C GLU A 143 -12.84 0.87 2.15
N ALA A 144 -12.81 -0.46 2.23
CA ALA A 144 -12.91 -1.18 3.50
C ALA A 144 -11.78 -0.80 4.47
N MET A 145 -10.58 -0.58 3.95
CA MET A 145 -9.41 -0.12 4.72
C MET A 145 -9.42 1.39 5.01
N ARG A 146 -10.33 2.16 4.42
CA ARG A 146 -10.44 3.63 4.54
C ARG A 146 -9.17 4.37 4.11
N THR A 147 -8.40 3.82 3.18
CA THR A 147 -7.26 4.52 2.57
C THR A 147 -7.74 5.52 1.51
N GLY A 148 -8.87 5.20 0.86
CA GLY A 148 -9.46 6.02 -0.20
C GLY A 148 -8.66 6.07 -1.50
N ILE A 149 -7.57 5.29 -1.60
CA ILE A 149 -6.68 5.17 -2.75
C ILE A 149 -6.31 3.69 -2.91
N VAL A 150 -6.41 3.16 -4.14
CA VAL A 150 -5.96 1.79 -4.44
C VAL A 150 -4.44 1.74 -4.52
N ASN A 151 -3.82 1.01 -3.61
CA ASN A 151 -2.37 0.80 -3.57
C ASN A 151 -1.99 -0.60 -4.08
N GLY A 152 -0.67 -0.88 -4.14
CA GLY A 152 -0.17 -2.17 -4.61
C GLY A 152 -0.61 -3.36 -3.75
N GLY A 153 -0.84 -3.16 -2.45
CA GLY A 153 -1.40 -4.18 -1.56
C GLY A 153 -2.82 -4.54 -1.94
N ASN A 154 -3.70 -3.55 -2.14
CA ASN A 154 -5.09 -3.79 -2.58
C ASN A 154 -5.13 -4.49 -3.95
N LEU A 155 -4.26 -4.08 -4.87
CA LEU A 155 -4.16 -4.72 -6.20
C LEU A 155 -3.71 -6.18 -6.08
N LEU A 156 -2.65 -6.46 -5.32
CA LEU A 156 -2.15 -7.83 -5.13
C LEU A 156 -3.22 -8.70 -4.44
N TRP A 157 -3.88 -8.17 -3.42
CA TRP A 157 -5.00 -8.86 -2.77
C TRP A 157 -6.10 -9.22 -3.77
N ALA A 158 -6.50 -8.29 -4.64
CA ALA A 158 -7.49 -8.54 -5.67
C ALA A 158 -7.04 -9.59 -6.69
N LEU A 159 -5.78 -9.55 -7.14
CA LEU A 159 -5.22 -10.56 -8.04
C LEU A 159 -5.19 -11.96 -7.42
N MET A 160 -5.01 -12.06 -6.10
CA MET A 160 -5.03 -13.32 -5.35
C MET A 160 -6.45 -13.85 -5.10
N THR A 161 -7.47 -12.99 -5.14
CA THR A 161 -8.83 -13.34 -4.71
C THR A 161 -9.87 -13.32 -5.82
N THR A 162 -9.57 -12.73 -6.97
CA THR A 162 -10.45 -12.76 -8.15
C THR A 162 -10.84 -14.18 -8.51
N GLU A 163 -12.10 -14.35 -8.92
CA GLU A 163 -12.61 -15.62 -9.42
C GLU A 163 -12.44 -15.75 -10.94
N GLN A 164 -11.92 -14.72 -11.60
CA GLN A 164 -11.81 -14.64 -13.06
C GLN A 164 -10.36 -14.50 -13.52
N GLY A 165 -10.04 -15.17 -14.63
CA GLY A 165 -8.71 -15.15 -15.24
C GLY A 165 -7.67 -15.94 -14.45
N ASP A 166 -6.42 -15.87 -14.91
CA ASP A 166 -5.37 -16.79 -14.49
C ASP A 166 -4.51 -16.26 -13.32
N SER A 167 -4.63 -14.97 -12.95
CA SER A 167 -3.75 -14.38 -11.93
C SER A 167 -3.81 -15.10 -10.58
N ARG A 168 -5.02 -15.49 -10.15
CA ARG A 168 -5.19 -16.24 -8.89
C ARG A 168 -4.51 -17.59 -8.96
N GLU A 169 -4.68 -18.32 -10.06
CA GLU A 169 -4.06 -19.63 -10.24
C GLU A 169 -2.53 -19.53 -10.22
N VAL A 170 -1.98 -18.53 -10.90
CA VAL A 170 -0.53 -18.24 -10.88
C VAL A 170 -0.03 -17.97 -9.46
N LEU A 171 -0.69 -17.08 -8.73
CA LEU A 171 -0.25 -16.69 -7.38
C LEU A 171 -0.46 -17.82 -6.36
N ALA A 172 -1.51 -18.64 -6.51
CA ALA A 172 -1.73 -19.83 -5.70
C ALA A 172 -0.70 -20.94 -6.00
N ALA A 173 -0.29 -21.12 -7.26
CA ALA A 173 0.75 -22.09 -7.64
C ALA A 173 2.12 -21.73 -7.04
N VAL A 174 2.38 -20.43 -6.83
CA VAL A 174 3.55 -19.93 -6.08
C VAL A 174 3.41 -20.16 -4.56
N GLY A 175 2.20 -20.37 -4.06
CA GLY A 175 1.88 -20.54 -2.64
C GLY A 175 1.71 -19.21 -1.89
N LEU A 176 1.41 -18.12 -2.60
CA LEU A 176 1.32 -16.79 -2.01
C LEU A 176 0.09 -16.65 -1.08
N ASP A 177 -1.01 -17.34 -1.42
CA ASP A 177 -2.27 -17.38 -0.66
C ASP A 177 -2.13 -17.97 0.75
N ALA A 178 -1.18 -18.88 0.95
CA ALA A 178 -0.89 -19.46 2.26
C ALA A 178 -0.09 -18.51 3.17
N ALA A 179 0.61 -17.52 2.60
CA ALA A 179 1.60 -16.70 3.31
C ALA A 179 1.24 -15.22 3.40
N VAL A 180 0.41 -14.71 2.49
CA VAL A 180 0.06 -13.29 2.39
C VAL A 180 -1.42 -13.09 2.69
N ASP A 181 -1.69 -12.41 3.80
CA ASP A 181 -3.02 -11.91 4.15
C ASP A 181 -3.01 -10.36 4.24
N HIS A 182 -4.17 -9.79 4.54
CA HIS A 182 -4.31 -8.33 4.72
C HIS A 182 -3.39 -7.73 5.79
N ARG A 183 -3.03 -8.50 6.82
CA ARG A 183 -2.14 -8.01 7.89
C ARG A 183 -0.72 -7.92 7.36
N VAL A 184 -0.28 -8.92 6.60
CA VAL A 184 1.03 -8.94 5.95
C VAL A 184 1.14 -7.77 4.97
N LEU A 185 0.14 -7.56 4.11
CA LEU A 185 0.12 -6.44 3.16
C LEU A 185 0.15 -5.08 3.86
N GLY A 186 -0.64 -4.90 4.92
CA GLY A 186 -0.61 -3.68 5.73
C GLY A 186 0.74 -3.44 6.41
N LEU A 187 1.41 -4.50 6.89
CA LEU A 187 2.75 -4.38 7.48
C LEU A 187 3.80 -3.97 6.45
N ILE A 188 3.73 -4.49 5.22
CA ILE A 188 4.60 -4.07 4.12
C ILE A 188 4.41 -2.56 3.87
N GLU A 189 3.17 -2.10 3.74
CA GLU A 189 2.87 -0.69 3.49
C GLU A 189 3.35 0.24 4.61
N ILE A 190 3.05 -0.12 5.87
CA ILE A 190 3.51 0.63 7.04
C ILE A 190 5.03 0.62 7.12
N GLY A 191 5.67 -0.54 6.88
CA GLY A 191 7.12 -0.68 6.90
C GLY A 191 7.80 0.22 5.88
N TYR A 192 7.28 0.32 4.67
CA TYR A 192 7.79 1.23 3.65
C TYR A 192 7.53 2.70 3.96
N SER A 193 6.31 3.03 4.39
CA SER A 193 5.97 4.39 4.81
C SER A 193 6.91 4.83 5.92
N TYR A 194 7.09 4.01 6.94
CA TYR A 194 8.01 4.25 8.03
C TYR A 194 9.46 4.36 7.52
N GLY A 195 9.93 3.42 6.70
CA GLY A 195 11.25 3.40 6.06
C GLY A 195 11.59 4.63 5.20
N ARG A 196 10.59 5.24 4.58
CA ARG A 196 10.75 6.49 3.83
C ARG A 196 10.90 7.68 4.77
N HIS A 197 10.09 7.73 5.84
CA HIS A 197 10.18 8.76 6.87
C HIS A 197 11.46 8.64 7.71
N THR A 198 11.96 7.42 7.93
CA THR A 198 13.21 7.12 8.66
C THR A 198 14.44 7.62 7.89
N ARG A 199 14.49 7.40 6.56
CA ARG A 199 15.54 7.93 5.68
C ARG A 199 15.56 9.46 5.67
N GLN A 200 14.40 10.09 5.83
CA GLN A 200 14.29 11.54 5.90
C GLN A 200 14.52 12.10 7.31
N ASN A 201 14.40 11.28 8.37
CA ASN A 201 14.58 11.72 9.76
C ASN A 201 14.99 10.57 10.72
N PRO A 202 16.29 10.16 10.71
CA PRO A 202 16.79 9.00 11.48
C PRO A 202 16.56 9.10 13.00
N ALA A 203 16.52 10.33 13.54
CA ALA A 203 16.34 10.58 14.97
C ALA A 203 14.93 10.23 15.49
N THR A 204 13.92 10.21 14.62
CA THR A 204 12.56 9.82 15.01
C THR A 204 12.45 8.30 15.17
N VAL A 205 13.21 7.57 14.35
CA VAL A 205 13.27 6.11 14.33
C VAL A 205 13.84 5.55 15.61
N SER A 206 15.00 6.06 16.00
CA SER A 206 15.67 5.62 17.22
C SER A 206 14.81 5.88 18.45
N ARG A 207 13.98 6.93 18.43
CA ARG A 207 13.03 7.23 19.52
C ARG A 207 11.86 6.26 19.54
N GLU A 208 11.26 5.96 18.40
CA GLU A 208 10.13 5.02 18.33
C GLU A 208 10.58 3.57 18.58
N LEU A 209 11.73 3.14 18.06
CA LEU A 209 12.30 1.84 18.38
C LEU A 209 12.65 1.73 19.87
N ALA A 210 13.21 2.78 20.48
CA ALA A 210 13.42 2.81 21.92
C ALA A 210 12.10 2.71 22.71
N ARG A 211 11.03 3.35 22.22
CA ARG A 211 9.68 3.23 22.80
C ARG A 211 9.12 1.82 22.69
N ILE A 212 9.25 1.18 21.52
CA ILE A 212 8.77 -0.19 21.30
C ILE A 212 9.57 -1.16 22.18
N SER A 213 10.89 -1.03 22.21
CA SER A 213 11.76 -1.85 23.07
C SER A 213 11.39 -1.72 24.54
N ALA A 214 11.22 -0.49 25.04
CA ALA A 214 10.81 -0.27 26.43
C ALA A 214 9.45 -0.89 26.76
N ARG A 215 8.49 -0.86 25.81
CA ARG A 215 7.19 -1.51 25.99
C ARG A 215 7.30 -3.04 26.00
N LEU A 216 8.18 -3.62 25.18
CA LEU A 216 8.43 -5.05 25.18
C LEU A 216 9.07 -5.48 26.50
N ASP A 217 10.08 -4.76 26.99
CA ASP A 217 10.72 -5.03 28.30
C ASP A 217 9.69 -4.97 29.44
N ASP A 218 8.76 -4.00 29.40
CA ASP A 218 7.69 -3.88 30.39
C ASP A 218 6.67 -5.02 30.32
N ILE A 219 6.37 -5.51 29.11
CA ILE A 219 5.50 -6.67 28.91
C ILE A 219 6.20 -7.94 29.41
N GLU A 220 7.48 -8.13 29.10
CA GLU A 220 8.29 -9.24 29.59
C GLU A 220 8.32 -9.26 31.13
N LYS A 221 8.60 -8.12 31.78
CA LYS A 221 8.57 -8.03 33.24
C LYS A 221 7.22 -8.36 33.85
N LYS A 222 6.12 -7.97 33.20
CA LYS A 222 4.75 -8.29 33.65
C LYS A 222 4.39 -9.76 33.46
N LEU A 223 4.98 -10.42 32.46
CA LEU A 223 4.82 -11.86 32.25
C LEU A 223 5.72 -12.67 33.20
N GLU A 224 6.88 -12.13 33.57
CA GLU A 224 7.81 -12.74 34.52
C GLU A 224 7.41 -12.53 35.99
N SER A 225 6.61 -11.51 36.31
CA SER A 225 6.02 -11.36 37.63
C SER A 225 4.95 -12.44 37.84
N PRO A 226 5.21 -13.50 38.63
CA PRO A 226 4.19 -14.51 38.88
C PRO A 226 3.08 -13.86 39.68
N GLU A 227 1.83 -14.27 39.42
CA GLU A 227 0.67 -14.04 40.27
C GLU A 227 1.00 -14.35 41.74
N ARG A 228 1.50 -13.35 42.47
CA ARG A 228 1.73 -13.40 43.91
C ARG A 228 0.70 -12.49 44.57
N GLU A 229 -0.58 -12.79 44.37
CA GLU A 229 -1.66 -12.21 45.19
C GLU A 229 -2.98 -12.97 44.96
N SER A 230 -2.99 -14.30 45.16
CA SER A 230 -4.24 -15.06 45.40
C SER A 230 -4.06 -16.37 46.18
N ARG A 231 -2.98 -16.49 46.97
CA ARG A 231 -2.83 -17.54 48.01
C ARG A 231 -2.16 -17.00 49.26
N SER A 232 -2.75 -15.97 49.83
CA SER A 232 -2.59 -15.66 51.25
C SER A 232 -3.83 -14.92 51.71
N GLU A 233 -4.93 -15.65 51.89
CA GLU A 233 -5.86 -15.52 53.02
C GLU A 233 -7.13 -16.34 52.75
N GLN A 234 -7.41 -17.23 53.71
CA GLN A 234 -8.56 -18.14 53.91
C GLN A 234 -8.47 -19.54 53.29
#